data_AF-F3CCC7-F1
#
_entry.id   AF-F3CCC7-F1
#
_cell.length_a   1.000
_cell.length_b   1.000
_cell.length_c   1.000
_cell.angle_alpha   90.00
_cell.angle_beta   90.00
_cell.angle_gamma   90.00
#
_symmetry.space_group_name_H-M   'P 1'
#
loop_
_entity.id
_entity.type
_entity.pdbx_description
1 polymer ?
#
loop_
_entity_poly.entity_id
_entity_poly.type
_entity_poly.pdbx_seq_one_letter_code
_entity_poly.pdbx_strand_id
1 'polypeptide(L)'
;DWGLAPFTAAQRRDMLELLDDRYGNRSTLVTSQMPVDKWHALIGDPTLGDAILDRLVHNAYRIELKGESMRRRATKLTSAGASD
;
A
#
# COMPACT_ATOMS: atom_id res chain seq x y z
N ASP A 1 4.83 -3.54 -0.99
CA ASP A 1 3.75 -3.42 -0.01
C ASP A 1 3.95 -2.10 0.72
N TRP A 2 2.96 -1.23 0.71
CA TRP A 2 3.08 0.14 1.21
C TRP A 2 3.04 0.17 2.74
N GLY A 3 3.97 0.92 3.36
CA GLY A 3 3.89 1.23 4.78
C GLY A 3 4.20 0.07 5.72
N LEU A 4 5.02 -0.90 5.28
CA LEU A 4 5.52 -1.98 6.17
C LEU A 4 6.39 -1.46 7.32
N ALA A 5 7.03 -0.31 7.11
CA ALA A 5 7.79 0.42 8.11
C ALA A 5 7.66 1.93 7.85
N PRO A 6 7.94 2.79 8.85
CA PRO A 6 8.04 4.22 8.63
C PRO A 6 9.09 4.54 7.56
N PHE A 7 8.82 5.58 6.77
CA PHE A 7 9.69 5.98 5.67
C PHE A 7 10.93 6.66 6.23
N THR A 8 12.09 6.35 5.65
CA THR A 8 13.27 7.18 5.86
C THR A 8 13.11 8.51 5.14
N ALA A 9 13.91 9.51 5.53
CA ALA A 9 13.88 10.83 4.90
C ALA A 9 14.18 10.78 3.38
N ALA A 10 15.01 9.85 2.93
CA ALA A 10 15.26 9.62 1.51
C ALA A 10 14.02 9.02 0.83
N GLN A 11 13.48 7.94 1.38
CA GLN A 11 12.32 7.25 0.81
C GLN A 11 11.10 8.16 0.63
N ARG A 12 10.83 9.07 1.56
CA ARG A 12 9.72 10.03 1.41
C ARG A 12 9.95 11.06 0.30
N ARG A 13 11.20 11.48 0.04
CA ARG A 13 11.51 12.36 -1.09
C ARG A 13 11.41 11.62 -2.41
N ASP A 14 12.00 10.43 -2.49
CA ASP A 14 11.96 9.58 -3.69
C ASP A 14 10.50 9.22 -4.04
N MET A 15 9.67 8.98 -3.03
CA MET A 15 8.25 8.71 -3.23
C MET A 15 7.50 9.91 -3.78
N LEU A 16 7.79 11.12 -3.28
CA LEU A 16 7.18 12.33 -3.81
C LEU A 16 7.57 12.54 -5.27
N GLU A 17 8.87 12.48 -5.61
CA GLU A 17 9.36 12.62 -6.98
C GLU A 17 8.69 11.62 -7.94
N LEU A 18 8.63 10.35 -7.56
CA LEU A 18 7.95 9.31 -8.35
C LEU A 18 6.46 9.61 -8.56
N LEU A 19 5.78 10.13 -7.55
CA LEU A 19 4.36 10.43 -7.63
C LEU A 19 4.09 11.70 -8.45
N ASP A 20 4.95 12.71 -8.37
CA ASP A 20 4.89 13.92 -9.20
C ASP A 20 4.92 13.56 -10.69
N ASP A 21 5.89 12.73 -11.11
CA ASP A 21 6.02 12.31 -12.51
C ASP A 21 4.78 11.57 -13.03
N ARG A 22 4.11 10.83 -12.15
CA ARG A 22 2.94 10.01 -12.50
C ARG A 22 1.62 10.77 -12.41
N TYR A 23 1.54 11.77 -11.54
CA TYR A 23 0.31 12.49 -11.26
C TYR A 23 -0.27 13.11 -12.53
N GLY A 24 -1.54 12.84 -12.82
CA GLY A 24 -2.23 13.28 -14.04
C GLY A 24 -1.79 12.60 -15.35
N ASN A 25 -0.69 11.83 -15.34
CA ASN A 25 -0.11 11.24 -16.55
C ASN A 25 -0.31 9.72 -16.65
N ARG A 26 -0.30 9.00 -15.52
CA ARG A 26 -0.38 7.53 -15.46
C ARG A 26 -1.15 7.04 -14.24
N SER A 27 -1.88 5.92 -14.39
CA SER A 27 -2.54 5.26 -13.26
C SER A 27 -1.53 4.59 -12.33
N THR A 28 -1.73 4.71 -11.02
CA THR A 28 -0.87 4.09 -9.99
C THR A 28 -1.71 3.16 -9.12
N LEU A 29 -1.28 1.90 -8.99
CA LEU A 29 -1.91 0.93 -8.09
C LEU A 29 -1.00 0.73 -6.87
N VAL A 30 -1.60 0.83 -5.69
CA VAL A 30 -0.91 0.59 -4.42
C VAL A 30 -1.66 -0.45 -3.62
N THR A 31 -0.92 -1.38 -3.04
CA THR A 31 -1.44 -2.34 -2.06
C THR A 31 -0.79 -2.04 -0.71
N SER A 32 -1.59 -2.10 0.35
CA SER A 32 -1.12 -1.91 1.72
C SER A 32 -1.90 -2.82 2.66
N GLN A 33 -1.21 -3.32 3.67
CA GLN A 33 -1.81 -3.96 4.84
C GLN A 33 -2.30 -2.95 5.89
N MET A 34 -1.94 -1.67 5.73
CA MET A 34 -2.29 -0.59 6.65
C MET A 34 -3.45 0.23 6.07
N PRO A 35 -4.44 0.62 6.89
CA PRO A 35 -5.48 1.54 6.45
C PRO A 35 -4.88 2.91 6.09
N VAL A 36 -5.52 3.59 5.13
CA VAL A 36 -4.99 4.82 4.51
C VAL A 36 -4.82 5.96 5.52
N ASP A 37 -5.67 6.03 6.54
CA ASP A 37 -5.60 7.02 7.63
C ASP A 37 -4.29 6.96 8.43
N LYS A 38 -3.59 5.82 8.42
CA LYS A 38 -2.28 5.65 9.06
C LYS A 38 -1.11 6.05 8.18
N TRP A 39 -1.32 6.30 6.88
CA TRP A 39 -0.22 6.50 5.94
C TRP A 39 0.54 7.81 6.18
N HIS A 40 -0.17 8.87 6.58
CA HIS A 40 0.46 10.16 6.90
C HIS A 40 1.51 10.02 8.00
N ALA A 41 1.15 9.33 9.08
CA ALA A 41 2.06 9.03 10.19
C ALA A 41 3.25 8.16 9.78
N LEU A 42 3.05 7.22 8.84
CA LEU A 42 4.13 6.36 8.31
C LEU A 42 5.14 7.14 7.46
N ILE A 43 4.70 8.17 6.75
CA ILE A 43 5.59 9.07 5.98
C ILE A 43 6.46 9.91 6.93
N GLY A 44 5.93 10.27 8.10
CA GLY A 44 6.69 10.85 9.21
C GLY A 44 7.17 12.29 8.97
N ASP A 45 6.53 13.01 8.04
CA ASP A 45 6.78 14.41 7.73
C ASP A 45 5.46 15.05 7.30
N PRO A 46 4.93 16.06 8.00
CA PRO A 46 3.62 16.61 7.67
C PRO A 46 3.54 17.16 6.25
N THR A 47 4.55 17.92 5.82
CA THR A 47 4.59 18.57 4.51
C THR A 47 4.66 17.55 3.38
N LEU A 48 5.58 16.58 3.49
CA LEU A 48 5.69 15.53 2.47
C LEU A 48 4.51 14.55 2.55
N GLY A 49 3.99 14.30 3.75
CA GLY A 49 2.79 13.51 3.97
C GLY A 49 1.59 14.06 3.22
N ASP A 50 1.33 15.36 3.36
CA ASP A 50 0.24 16.03 2.65
C ASP A 50 0.47 15.97 1.14
N ALA A 51 1.67 16.30 0.65
CA ALA A 51 1.97 16.32 -0.78
C ALA A 51 1.86 14.94 -1.45
N ILE A 52 2.33 13.89 -0.77
CA ILE A 52 2.27 12.50 -1.24
C ILE A 52 0.82 12.00 -1.24
N LEU A 53 0.07 12.23 -0.17
CA LEU A 53 -1.31 11.76 -0.08
C LEU A 53 -2.24 12.53 -1.02
N ASP A 54 -1.99 13.81 -1.27
CA ASP A 54 -2.75 14.57 -2.26
C ASP A 54 -2.58 13.99 -3.68
N ARG A 55 -1.36 13.57 -4.04
CA ARG A 55 -1.12 12.94 -5.34
C ARG A 55 -1.67 11.53 -5.45
N LEU A 56 -1.55 10.75 -4.37
CA LEU A 56 -1.83 9.32 -4.41
C LEU A 56 -3.27 8.98 -4.02
N VAL A 57 -3.87 9.70 -3.09
CA VAL A 57 -5.14 9.34 -2.44
C VAL A 57 -6.30 10.23 -2.87
N HIS A 58 -6.06 11.53 -3.15
CA HIS A 58 -7.11 12.49 -3.47
C HIS A 58 -8.06 12.00 -4.57
N ASN A 59 -7.51 11.39 -5.63
CA ASN A 59 -8.27 10.87 -6.78
C ASN A 59 -8.34 9.33 -6.83
N ALA A 60 -8.09 8.66 -5.70
CA ALA A 60 -7.99 7.20 -5.68
C ALA A 60 -9.32 6.50 -5.47
N TYR A 61 -9.51 5.39 -6.18
CA TYR A 61 -10.49 4.37 -5.81
C TYR A 61 -9.95 3.54 -4.65
N ARG A 62 -10.63 3.58 -3.51
CA ARG A 62 -10.27 2.78 -2.33
C ARG A 62 -11.08 1.49 -2.29
N ILE A 63 -10.38 0.36 -2.32
CA ILE A 63 -10.98 -0.97 -2.21
C ILE A 63 -10.46 -1.63 -0.94
N GLU A 64 -11.31 -1.71 0.08
CA GLU A 64 -10.99 -2.41 1.32
C GLU A 64 -11.29 -3.90 1.17
N LEU A 65 -10.22 -4.69 1.08
CA LEU A 65 -10.33 -6.14 0.96
C LEU A 65 -10.67 -6.76 2.32
N LYS A 66 -11.62 -7.72 2.30
CA LYS A 66 -12.07 -8.47 3.48
C LYS A 66 -11.97 -9.97 3.20
N GLY A 67 -11.91 -10.76 4.26
CA GLY A 67 -11.91 -12.23 4.20
C GLY A 67 -10.62 -12.87 4.71
N GLU A 68 -10.60 -14.20 4.68
CA GLU A 68 -9.46 -14.98 5.16
C GLU A 68 -8.27 -14.95 4.19
N SER A 69 -7.07 -15.14 4.73
CA SER A 69 -5.86 -15.27 3.93
C SER A 69 -5.98 -16.40 2.92
N MET A 70 -5.78 -16.07 1.64
CA MET A 70 -5.73 -17.06 0.55
C MET A 70 -4.63 -18.12 0.76
N ARG A 71 -3.58 -17.81 1.54
CA ARG A 71 -2.53 -18.79 1.88
C ARG A 71 -3.10 -19.97 2.67
N ARG A 72 -4.04 -19.73 3.59
CA ARG A 72 -4.71 -20.79 4.38
C ARG A 72 -5.61 -21.66 3.50
N ARG A 73 -6.21 -21.08 2.45
CA ARG A 73 -7.05 -21.82 1.48
C ARG A 73 -6.21 -22.78 0.63
N ALA A 74 -5.01 -22.37 0.22
CA ALA A 74 -4.11 -23.23 -0.56
C ALA A 74 -3.68 -24.48 0.25
N THR A 75 -3.38 -24.33 1.54
CA THR A 75 -3.01 -25.46 2.42
C THR A 75 -4.11 -26.52 2.54
N LYS A 76 -5.39 -26.13 2.46
CA LYS A 76 -6.52 -27.08 2.46
C LYS A 76 -6.62 -27.90 1.17
N LEU A 77 -6.15 -27.39 0.03
CA LEU A 77 -6.15 -28.17 -1.22
C LEU A 77 -5.06 -29.25 -1.24
N THR A 78 -3.93 -29.03 -0.56
CA THR A 78 -2.78 -29.95 -0.59
C THR A 78 -2.84 -31.04 0.49
N SER A 79 -3.80 -30.99 1.42
CA SER A 79 -3.91 -31.93 2.56
C SER A 79 -5.00 -33.02 2.40
N ALA A 80 -5.61 -33.17 1.23
CA ALA A 80 -6.67 -34.15 0.98
C ALA A 80 -6.26 -35.30 0.02
N GLY A 81 -4.99 -35.71 0.04
CA GLY A 81 -4.50 -36.73 -0.90
C GLY A 81 -3.27 -37.53 -0.46
N ALA A 82 -2.95 -37.59 0.84
CA ALA A 82 -1.88 -38.46 1.33
C ALA A 82 -2.12 -38.89 2.78
N SER A 83 -2.82 -40.00 2.96
CA SER A 83 -2.55 -41.01 4.00
C SER A 83 -3.60 -42.13 3.92
N ASP A 84 -3.09 -43.32 3.57
CA ASP A 84 -3.59 -44.71 3.70
C ASP A 84 -4.96 -45.12 3.13
#